data_AF-A0A539EGH6-F1
#
_entry.id   AF-A0A539EGH6-F1
#
_cell.length_a   1.000
_cell.length_b   1.000
_cell.length_c   1.000
_cell.angle_alpha   90.00
_cell.angle_beta   90.00
_cell.angle_gamma   90.00
#
_symmetry.space_group_name_H-M   'P 1'
#
loop_
_entity.id
_entity.type
_entity.pdbx_description
1 polymer ?
#
loop_
_entity_poly.entity_id
_entity_poly.type
_entity_poly.pdbx_seq_one_letter_code
_entity_poly.pdbx_strand_id
1 'polypeptide(L)'
;MLAFALLLASSSLEPTRTSTFTVVQGPTPQQLVTEMEQLAAAQSGEHPLAARDLDSRLAAYGPRLNALGTRSVPLLAWYLRQDERPLKVRLYAAAVLGLVGDPGALKSLRLTAEDAGADPGLRAAAVQALGSLRLAPHELRPL
;
A
#
# COMPACT_ATOMS: atom_id res chain seq x y z
N MET A 1 -39.96 21.10 -69.66
CA MET A 1 -41.03 20.42 -68.90
C MET A 1 -40.40 19.30 -68.08
N LEU A 2 -40.69 19.26 -66.76
CA LEU A 2 -40.37 18.24 -65.73
C LEU A 2 -38.86 17.97 -65.46
N ALA A 3 -38.22 18.26 -64.32
CA ALA A 3 -38.48 18.05 -62.88
C ALA A 3 -38.22 16.61 -62.35
N PHE A 4 -37.12 16.41 -61.59
CA PHE A 4 -36.90 15.52 -60.41
C PHE A 4 -35.38 15.52 -60.09
N ALA A 5 -34.83 16.21 -59.08
CA ALA A 5 -34.94 16.08 -57.62
C ALA A 5 -34.25 14.84 -57.01
N LEU A 6 -33.43 15.10 -55.97
CA LEU A 6 -32.88 14.20 -54.93
C LEU A 6 -31.69 13.30 -55.32
N LEU A 7 -30.65 13.07 -54.51
CA LEU A 7 -30.30 13.44 -53.13
C LEU A 7 -28.80 13.10 -52.97
N LEU A 8 -27.94 14.05 -52.62
CA LEU A 8 -26.53 13.77 -52.28
C LEU A 8 -26.50 13.05 -50.92
N ALA A 9 -26.27 11.74 -50.92
CA ALA A 9 -25.96 10.99 -49.72
C ALA A 9 -24.51 11.28 -49.30
N SER A 10 -24.27 12.48 -48.76
CA SER A 10 -23.06 12.77 -47.99
C SER A 10 -23.08 11.92 -46.74
N SER A 11 -22.41 10.77 -46.78
CA SER A 11 -22.18 9.92 -45.61
C SER A 11 -21.16 10.61 -44.71
N SER A 12 -21.64 11.59 -43.95
CA SER A 12 -20.90 12.22 -42.87
C SER A 12 -20.84 11.22 -41.72
N LEU A 13 -19.75 10.45 -41.66
CA LEU A 13 -19.40 9.64 -40.50
C LEU A 13 -19.22 10.61 -39.31
N GLU A 14 -20.25 10.70 -38.47
CA GLU A 14 -20.13 11.30 -37.15
C GLU A 14 -18.97 10.61 -36.42
N PRO A 15 -17.96 11.35 -35.94
CA PRO A 15 -17.00 10.75 -35.02
C PRO A 15 -17.77 10.48 -33.73
N THR A 16 -18.08 9.21 -33.49
CA THR A 16 -18.53 8.73 -32.19
C THR A 16 -17.55 9.28 -31.16
N ARG A 17 -17.99 10.27 -30.37
CA ARG A 17 -17.24 10.71 -29.20
C ARG A 17 -17.28 9.56 -28.21
N THR A 18 -16.32 8.66 -28.32
CA THR A 18 -16.04 7.67 -27.29
C THR A 18 -15.67 8.47 -26.06
N SER A 19 -16.63 8.64 -25.16
CA SER A 19 -16.45 9.33 -23.89
C SER A 19 -15.46 8.50 -23.08
N THR A 20 -14.17 8.83 -23.17
CA THR A 20 -13.11 8.23 -22.36
C THR A 20 -13.34 8.65 -20.92
N PHE A 21 -14.11 7.84 -20.19
CA PHE A 21 -14.07 7.84 -18.73
C PHE A 21 -12.70 7.32 -18.32
N THR A 22 -11.73 8.21 -18.19
CA THR A 22 -10.47 7.89 -17.50
C THR A 22 -10.85 7.61 -16.05
N VAL A 23 -11.00 6.33 -15.69
CA VAL A 23 -11.05 5.96 -14.27
C VAL A 23 -9.72 6.39 -13.70
N VAL A 24 -9.71 7.47 -12.92
CA VAL A 24 -8.54 7.86 -12.11
C VAL A 24 -8.36 6.76 -11.08
N GLN A 25 -7.57 5.74 -11.44
CA GLN A 25 -7.22 4.66 -10.52
C GLN A 25 -6.43 5.28 -9.37
N GLY A 26 -6.90 5.09 -8.14
CA GLY A 26 -6.16 5.52 -6.95
C GLY A 26 -4.79 4.84 -6.85
N PRO A 27 -3.90 5.33 -5.96
CA PRO A 27 -2.54 4.79 -5.86
C PRO A 27 -2.57 3.32 -5.48
N THR A 28 -1.70 2.54 -6.10
CA THR A 28 -1.47 1.13 -5.75
C THR A 28 -0.65 1.01 -4.45
N PRO A 29 -0.74 -0.11 -3.73
CA PRO A 29 0.12 -0.35 -2.56
C PRO A 29 1.61 -0.21 -2.91
N GLN A 30 2.02 -0.68 -4.08
CA GLN A 30 3.40 -0.61 -4.56
C GLN A 30 3.87 0.85 -4.69
N GLN A 31 3.08 1.70 -5.34
CA GLN A 31 3.42 3.12 -5.51
C GLN A 31 3.62 3.81 -4.16
N LEU A 32 2.72 3.57 -3.19
CA LEU A 32 2.83 4.16 -1.86
C LEU A 32 4.09 3.70 -1.11
N VAL A 33 4.43 2.41 -1.16
CA VAL A 33 5.64 1.89 -0.53
C VAL A 33 6.90 2.44 -1.21
N THR A 34 6.92 2.54 -2.54
CA THR A 34 8.04 3.15 -3.28
C THR A 34 8.22 4.63 -2.92
N GLU A 35 7.13 5.40 -2.80
CA GLU A 35 7.19 6.78 -2.30
C GLU A 35 7.82 6.83 -0.90
N MET A 36 7.41 5.94 0.02
CA MET A 36 7.99 5.85 1.36
C MET A 36 9.49 5.50 1.36
N GLU A 37 9.93 4.61 0.48
CA GLU A 37 11.35 4.27 0.32
C GLU A 37 12.17 5.46 -0.15
N GLN A 38 11.67 6.22 -1.12
CA GLN A 38 12.33 7.43 -1.61
C GLN A 38 12.49 8.47 -0.50
N LEU A 39 11.45 8.63 0.33
CA LEU A 39 11.51 9.50 1.51
C LEU A 39 12.58 9.05 2.51
N ALA A 40 12.63 7.75 2.81
CA ALA A 40 13.61 7.19 3.74
C ALA A 40 15.05 7.29 3.19
N ALA A 41 15.24 7.06 1.90
CA ALA A 41 16.54 7.17 1.24
C ALA A 41 17.06 8.60 1.23
N ALA A 42 16.18 9.59 0.98
CA ALA A 42 16.55 11.00 0.96
C ALA A 42 17.09 11.55 2.29
N GLN A 43 16.85 10.85 3.41
CA GLN A 43 17.23 11.29 4.76
C GLN A 43 18.35 10.49 5.41
N SER A 44 18.96 9.55 4.68
CA SER A 44 20.07 8.75 5.21
C SER A 44 21.30 9.63 5.46
N GLY A 45 21.65 9.84 6.74
CA GLY A 45 22.84 10.61 7.17
C GLY A 45 22.57 12.00 7.75
N GLU A 46 21.31 12.40 7.94
CA GLU A 46 20.96 13.74 8.42
C GLU A 46 20.81 13.86 9.95
N HIS A 47 20.85 15.12 10.43
CA HIS A 47 20.73 15.54 11.82
C HIS A 47 19.44 15.01 12.52
N PRO A 48 19.40 14.78 13.85
CA PRO A 48 18.24 14.19 14.55
C PRO A 48 16.86 14.84 14.32
N LEU A 49 16.82 16.13 13.96
CA LEU A 49 15.57 16.82 13.60
C LEU A 49 15.00 16.35 12.25
N ALA A 50 15.85 15.90 11.33
CA ALA A 50 15.44 15.31 10.07
C ALA A 50 14.65 14.01 10.33
N ALA A 51 15.08 13.17 11.27
CA ALA A 51 14.35 11.96 11.64
C ALA A 51 12.89 12.24 12.09
N ARG A 52 12.62 13.36 12.80
CA ARG A 52 11.24 13.76 13.13
C ARG A 52 10.43 14.21 11.91
N ASP A 53 11.07 14.86 10.94
CA ASP A 53 10.43 15.21 9.66
C ASP A 53 10.06 13.94 8.87
N LEU A 54 10.99 12.98 8.79
CA LEU A 54 10.76 11.70 8.14
C LEU A 54 9.57 10.96 8.77
N ASP A 55 9.52 10.89 10.09
CA ASP A 55 8.42 10.24 10.82
C ASP A 55 7.07 10.89 10.50
N SER A 56 7.02 12.22 10.50
CA SER A 56 5.80 12.97 10.18
C SER A 56 5.32 12.71 8.75
N ARG A 57 6.27 12.62 7.80
CA ARG A 57 5.97 12.34 6.39
C ARG A 57 5.54 10.90 6.14
N LEU A 58 6.20 9.93 6.78
CA LEU A 58 5.83 8.52 6.67
C LEU A 58 4.49 8.22 7.35
N ALA A 59 4.15 8.91 8.44
CA ALA A 59 2.86 8.76 9.11
C ALA A 59 1.66 9.04 8.19
N ALA A 60 1.81 9.92 7.21
CA ALA A 60 0.77 10.24 6.23
C ALA A 60 0.41 9.04 5.32
N TYR A 61 1.28 8.04 5.19
CA TYR A 61 1.03 6.85 4.36
C TYR A 61 0.20 5.80 5.06
N GLY A 62 0.19 5.76 6.40
CA GLY A 62 -0.58 4.79 7.18
C GLY A 62 -2.06 4.77 6.79
N PRO A 63 -2.78 5.90 6.86
CA PRO A 63 -4.19 5.99 6.43
C PRO A 63 -4.40 5.64 4.95
N ARG A 64 -3.46 6.02 4.06
CA ARG A 64 -3.54 5.75 2.62
C ARG A 64 -3.45 4.25 2.34
N LEU A 65 -2.47 3.56 2.93
CA LEU A 65 -2.30 2.11 2.81
C LEU A 65 -3.43 1.34 3.48
N ASN A 66 -3.93 1.82 4.63
CA ASN A 66 -5.08 1.23 5.32
C ASN A 66 -6.38 1.36 4.49
N ALA A 67 -6.59 2.48 3.80
CA ALA A 67 -7.74 2.69 2.92
C ALA A 67 -7.77 1.72 1.71
N LEU A 68 -6.61 1.15 1.33
CA LEU A 68 -6.54 0.08 0.33
C LEU A 68 -7.03 -1.26 0.88
N GLY A 69 -7.10 -1.41 2.20
CA GLY A 69 -7.62 -2.56 2.92
C GLY A 69 -6.80 -3.82 2.66
N THR A 70 -7.47 -4.96 2.49
CA THR A 70 -6.83 -6.27 2.26
C THR A 70 -5.93 -6.30 1.03
N ARG A 71 -6.13 -5.39 0.07
CA ARG A 71 -5.27 -5.27 -1.12
C ARG A 71 -3.81 -4.93 -0.80
N SER A 72 -3.53 -4.29 0.34
CA SER A 72 -2.16 -3.97 0.75
C SER A 72 -1.47 -5.14 1.47
N VAL A 73 -2.23 -6.11 1.99
CA VAL A 73 -1.71 -7.17 2.87
C VAL A 73 -0.61 -8.01 2.21
N PRO A 74 -0.76 -8.55 0.98
CA PRO A 74 0.29 -9.38 0.39
C PRO A 74 1.61 -8.64 0.24
N LEU A 75 1.56 -7.38 -0.22
CA LEU A 75 2.74 -6.55 -0.39
C LEU A 75 3.39 -6.24 0.95
N LEU A 76 2.62 -5.74 1.92
CA LEU A 76 3.17 -5.33 3.22
C LEU A 76 3.70 -6.53 4.02
N ALA A 77 3.05 -7.69 3.91
CA ALA A 77 3.50 -8.93 4.54
C ALA A 77 4.80 -9.46 3.92
N TRP A 78 4.99 -9.33 2.60
CA TRP A 78 6.27 -9.60 1.95
C TRP A 78 7.33 -8.58 2.36
N TYR A 79 6.99 -7.29 2.33
CA TYR A 79 7.90 -6.18 2.59
C TYR A 79 8.48 -6.19 4.00
N LEU A 80 7.64 -6.52 5.00
CA LEU A 80 8.04 -6.64 6.40
C LEU A 80 9.28 -7.54 6.60
N ARG A 81 9.42 -8.57 5.75
CA ARG A 81 10.42 -9.63 5.83
C ARG A 81 11.68 -9.36 4.99
N GLN A 82 11.80 -8.19 4.38
CA GLN A 82 12.95 -7.84 3.55
C GLN A 82 13.96 -7.04 4.39
N ASP A 83 15.05 -7.67 4.81
CA ASP A 83 16.00 -7.07 5.75
C ASP A 83 16.83 -5.93 5.17
N GLU A 84 17.00 -5.91 3.85
CA GLU A 84 17.68 -4.86 3.12
C GLU A 84 16.83 -3.57 2.98
N ARG A 85 15.55 -3.63 3.33
CA ARG A 85 14.63 -2.49 3.18
C ARG A 85 14.69 -1.55 4.38
N PRO A 86 14.41 -0.25 4.19
CA PRO A 86 14.49 0.74 5.26
C PRO A 86 13.66 0.34 6.48
N LEU A 87 14.31 0.22 7.65
CA LEU A 87 13.68 -0.20 8.90
C LEU A 87 12.42 0.59 9.23
N LYS A 88 12.43 1.91 9.01
CA LYS A 88 11.27 2.76 9.29
C LYS A 88 10.05 2.37 8.44
N VAL A 89 10.24 2.07 7.16
CA VAL A 89 9.15 1.62 6.28
C VAL A 89 8.64 0.24 6.70
N ARG A 90 9.52 -0.66 7.15
CA ARG A 90 9.14 -1.98 7.71
C ARG A 90 8.30 -1.83 8.98
N LEU A 91 8.63 -0.90 9.87
CA LEU A 91 7.84 -0.58 11.06
C LEU A 91 6.43 -0.11 10.69
N TYR A 92 6.30 0.78 9.70
CA TYR A 92 4.99 1.20 9.19
C TYR A 92 4.23 0.06 8.51
N ALA A 93 4.91 -0.85 7.81
CA ALA A 93 4.27 -2.03 7.25
C ALA A 93 3.64 -2.90 8.35
N ALA A 94 4.37 -3.19 9.44
CA ALA A 94 3.81 -3.91 10.58
C ALA A 94 2.60 -3.19 11.18
N ALA A 95 2.71 -1.87 11.41
CA ALA A 95 1.62 -1.08 11.97
C ALA A 95 0.36 -1.12 11.09
N VAL A 96 0.52 -0.94 9.77
CA VAL A 96 -0.61 -0.98 8.83
C VAL A 96 -1.22 -2.39 8.74
N LEU A 97 -0.43 -3.45 8.75
CA LEU A 97 -0.95 -4.82 8.79
C LEU A 97 -1.85 -5.05 10.02
N GLY A 98 -1.46 -4.52 11.18
CA GLY A 98 -2.28 -4.53 12.39
C GLY A 98 -3.58 -3.72 12.25
N LEU A 99 -3.51 -2.52 11.67
CA LEU A 99 -4.68 -1.67 11.42
C LEU A 99 -5.67 -2.30 10.44
N VAL A 100 -5.16 -2.92 9.37
CA VAL A 100 -5.99 -3.64 8.40
C VAL A 100 -6.63 -4.85 9.08
N GLY A 101 -5.91 -5.55 9.96
CA GLY A 101 -6.43 -6.63 10.79
C GLY A 101 -6.75 -7.92 10.03
N ASP A 102 -6.18 -8.10 8.84
CA ASP A 102 -6.41 -9.26 7.98
C ASP A 102 -5.55 -10.47 8.40
N PRO A 103 -6.14 -11.66 8.62
CA PRO A 103 -5.40 -12.87 9.00
C PRO A 103 -4.30 -13.30 8.03
N GLY A 104 -4.34 -12.88 6.76
CA GLY A 104 -3.29 -13.12 5.77
C GLY A 104 -1.91 -12.57 6.18
N ALA A 105 -1.87 -11.62 7.12
CA ALA A 105 -0.64 -11.08 7.70
C ALA A 105 0.00 -12.00 8.77
N LEU A 106 -0.74 -12.96 9.32
CA LEU A 106 -0.38 -13.74 10.51
C LEU A 106 0.99 -14.38 10.41
N LYS A 107 1.26 -15.07 9.28
CA LYS A 107 2.53 -15.80 9.09
C LYS A 107 3.73 -14.86 9.08
N SER A 108 3.65 -13.75 8.35
CA SER A 108 4.77 -12.81 8.24
C SER A 108 5.03 -12.11 9.56
N LEU A 109 3.98 -11.64 10.24
CA LEU A 109 4.10 -10.97 11.53
C LEU A 109 4.67 -11.90 12.61
N ARG A 110 4.22 -13.17 12.65
CA ARG A 110 4.75 -14.18 13.57
C ARG A 110 6.24 -14.41 13.36
N LEU A 111 6.64 -14.66 12.12
CA LEU A 111 8.03 -14.89 11.78
C LEU A 111 8.91 -13.67 12.12
N THR A 112 8.41 -12.44 11.96
CA THR A 112 9.13 -11.23 12.39
C THR A 112 9.21 -11.10 13.91
N ALA A 113 8.16 -11.45 14.66
CA ALA A 113 8.16 -11.37 16.12
C ALA A 113 9.16 -12.36 16.76
N GLU A 114 9.29 -13.55 16.17
CA GLU A 114 10.15 -14.65 16.61
C GLU A 114 11.60 -14.53 16.11
N ASP A 115 11.86 -13.66 15.14
CA ASP A 115 13.19 -13.47 14.57
C ASP A 115 14.13 -12.74 15.54
N ALA A 116 15.04 -13.50 16.16
CA ALA A 116 16.04 -12.95 17.08
C ALA A 116 17.07 -12.01 16.41
N GLY A 117 17.20 -12.06 15.08
CA GLY A 117 18.06 -11.15 14.31
C GLY A 117 17.38 -9.85 13.92
N ALA A 118 16.05 -9.74 14.04
CA ALA A 118 15.31 -8.55 13.70
C ALA A 118 15.49 -7.43 14.74
N ASP A 119 15.38 -6.18 14.28
CA ASP A 119 15.36 -5.00 15.15
C ASP A 119 14.32 -5.16 16.29
N PRO A 120 14.67 -4.88 17.57
CA PRO A 120 13.75 -5.05 18.69
C PRO A 120 12.45 -4.24 18.56
N GLY A 121 12.51 -3.04 17.98
CA GLY A 121 11.33 -2.23 17.69
C GLY A 121 10.44 -2.86 16.64
N LEU A 122 11.04 -3.46 15.60
CA LEU A 122 10.30 -4.19 14.58
C LEU A 122 9.60 -5.43 15.13
N ARG A 123 10.28 -6.18 16.01
CA ARG A 123 9.69 -7.32 16.72
C ARG A 123 8.50 -6.88 17.59
N ALA A 124 8.65 -5.81 18.36
CA ALA A 124 7.58 -5.26 19.19
C ALA A 124 6.38 -4.80 18.35
N ALA A 125 6.63 -4.10 17.23
CA ALA A 125 5.58 -3.69 16.30
C ALA A 125 4.85 -4.90 15.70
N ALA A 126 5.56 -5.97 15.37
CA ALA A 126 4.96 -7.21 14.89
C ALA A 126 4.07 -7.87 15.95
N VAL A 127 4.50 -7.95 17.20
CA VAL A 127 3.68 -8.46 18.32
C VAL A 127 2.42 -7.61 18.52
N GLN A 128 2.54 -6.28 18.49
CA GLN A 128 1.39 -5.40 18.62
C GLN A 128 0.39 -5.60 17.47
N ALA A 129 0.88 -5.74 16.24
CA ALA A 129 0.05 -6.00 15.07
C ALA A 129 -0.64 -7.38 15.13
N LEU A 130 0.04 -8.41 15.65
CA LEU A 130 -0.57 -9.73 15.89
C LEU A 130 -1.79 -9.63 16.81
N GLY A 131 -1.71 -8.84 17.87
CA GLY A 131 -2.83 -8.60 18.79
C GLY A 131 -4.01 -7.85 18.16
N SER A 132 -3.83 -7.26 16.97
CA SER A 132 -4.86 -6.50 16.24
C SER A 132 -5.50 -7.29 15.10
N LEU A 133 -5.01 -8.49 14.79
CA LEU A 133 -5.57 -9.33 13.73
C LEU A 133 -6.94 -9.89 14.13
N ARG A 134 -7.87 -9.94 13.17
CA ARG A 134 -9.21 -10.53 13.36
C ARG A 134 -9.16 -12.04 13.13
N LEU A 135 -8.48 -12.73 14.04
CA LEU A 135 -8.25 -14.17 13.99
C LEU A 135 -9.46 -14.96 14.50
N ALA A 136 -9.72 -16.10 13.88
CA ALA A 136 -10.59 -17.11 14.44
C ALA A 136 -9.92 -17.79 15.66
N PRO A 137 -10.67 -18.31 16.65
CA PRO A 137 -10.08 -18.89 17.87
C PRO A 137 -9.04 -20.00 17.62
N HIS A 138 -9.18 -20.77 16.54
CA HIS A 138 -8.24 -21.84 16.21
C HIS A 138 -6.91 -21.35 15.60
N GLU A 139 -6.81 -20.08 15.23
CA GLU A 139 -5.60 -19.46 14.70
C GLU A 139 -4.69 -18.90 15.81
N LEU A 140 -5.23 -18.78 17.03
CA LEU A 140 -4.53 -18.36 18.25
C LEU A 140 -3.67 -19.51 18.81
N ARG A 141 -2.63 -19.91 18.08
CA ARG A 141 -1.57 -20.72 18.67
C ARG A 141 -0.64 -19.80 19.48
N PRO A 142 -0.20 -20.20 20.69
CA PRO A 142 0.77 -19.42 21.44
C PRO A 142 2.05 -19.22 20.61
N LEU A 143 2.59 -18.01 20.73
CA LEU A 143 3.91 -17.60 20.20
C LEU A 143 5.02 -18.15 21.09
#